data_AF-A0A9D6Y6T2-F1
#
_entry.id   AF-A0A9D6Y6T2-F1
#
_cell.length_a   1.000
_cell.length_b   1.000
_cell.length_c   1.000
_cell.angle_alpha   90.00
_cell.angle_beta   90.00
_cell.angle_gamma   90.00
#
_symmetry.space_group_name_H-M   'P 1'
#
loop_
_entity.id
_entity.type
_entity.pdbx_description
1 polymer ?
#
loop_
_entity_poly.entity_id
_entity_poly.type
_entity_poly.pdbx_seq_one_letter_code
_entity_poly.pdbx_strand_id
1 'polypeptide(L)'
;MLVRDILRKNNADATAKEDWAVLKELYAMLNILDGKAASLMTFDALILAVYAIVLQGDLGSQGSTSLQGVEGGPALYVSLIGMVVNLAATVVCAFVVRMSWAFLRDEVAVECKAVGRKVDQRTVCYQVAWWLSFVGVFVLVFAMLFRYTRIWSC
;
A
#
# COMPACT_ATOMS: atom_id res chain seq x y z
N MET A 1 -26.94 50.42 3.21
CA MET A 1 -26.66 49.15 3.93
C MET A 1 -26.91 47.94 3.05
N LEU A 2 -28.08 47.83 2.42
CA LEU A 2 -28.49 46.72 1.52
C LEU A 2 -27.46 46.25 0.48
N VAL A 3 -26.77 47.15 -0.23
CA VAL A 3 -25.78 46.79 -1.26
C VAL A 3 -24.54 46.10 -0.67
N ARG A 4 -24.11 46.50 0.54
CA ARG A 4 -22.96 45.91 1.21
C ARG A 4 -23.27 44.49 1.68
N ASP A 5 -24.50 44.23 2.09
CA ASP A 5 -24.95 42.91 2.52
C ASP A 5 -25.11 41.94 1.34
N ILE A 6 -25.59 42.43 0.19
CA ILE A 6 -25.66 41.64 -1.06
C ILE A 6 -24.27 41.27 -1.56
N LEU A 7 -23.33 42.23 -1.60
CA LEU A 7 -21.94 41.96 -2.00
C LEU A 7 -21.26 40.97 -1.05
N ARG A 8 -21.52 41.08 0.26
CA ARG A 8 -20.98 40.15 1.25
C ARG A 8 -21.55 38.74 1.08
N LYS A 9 -22.84 38.61 0.78
CA LYS A 9 -23.51 37.33 0.56
C LYS A 9 -23.03 36.67 -0.75
N ASN A 10 -22.93 37.41 -1.84
CA ASN A 10 -22.43 36.87 -3.12
C ASN A 10 -20.96 36.40 -3.02
N ASN A 11 -20.11 37.15 -2.30
CA ASN A 11 -18.73 36.72 -2.08
C ASN A 11 -18.64 35.48 -1.15
N ALA A 12 -19.52 35.37 -0.16
CA ALA A 12 -19.61 34.18 0.70
C ALA A 12 -20.12 32.95 -0.09
N ASP A 13 -21.09 33.13 -0.98
CA ASP A 13 -21.62 32.06 -1.83
C ASP A 13 -20.58 31.61 -2.88
N ALA A 14 -19.78 32.55 -3.41
CA ALA A 14 -18.68 32.24 -4.33
C ALA A 14 -17.55 31.43 -3.66
N THR A 15 -17.12 31.85 -2.48
CA THR A 15 -16.08 31.14 -1.69
C THR A 15 -16.54 29.77 -1.24
N ALA A 16 -17.78 29.63 -0.77
CA ALA A 16 -18.34 28.32 -0.43
C ALA A 16 -18.37 27.38 -1.64
N LYS A 17 -18.72 27.88 -2.84
CA LYS A 17 -18.75 27.08 -4.07
C LYS A 17 -17.35 26.60 -4.48
N GLU A 18 -16.33 27.43 -4.29
CA GLU A 18 -14.93 27.06 -4.52
C GLU A 18 -14.47 25.98 -3.50
N ASP A 19 -14.80 26.14 -2.22
CA ASP A 19 -14.44 25.18 -1.16
C ASP A 19 -15.05 23.79 -1.41
N TRP A 20 -16.30 23.73 -1.87
CA TRP A 20 -16.96 22.47 -2.26
C TRP A 20 -16.29 21.81 -3.47
N ALA A 21 -15.80 22.61 -4.43
CA ALA A 21 -15.09 22.07 -5.59
C ALA A 21 -13.75 21.44 -5.18
N VAL A 22 -12.98 22.14 -4.32
CA VAL A 22 -11.72 21.64 -3.77
C VAL A 22 -11.94 20.37 -2.95
N LEU A 23 -12.96 20.34 -2.09
CA LEU A 23 -13.31 19.15 -1.31
C LEU A 23 -13.63 17.96 -2.21
N LYS A 24 -14.39 18.15 -3.29
CA LYS A 24 -14.71 17.10 -4.26
C LYS A 24 -13.45 16.56 -4.96
N GLU A 25 -12.50 17.43 -5.28
CA GLU A 25 -11.23 17.04 -5.88
C GLU A 25 -10.36 16.21 -4.92
N LEU A 26 -10.27 16.64 -3.66
CA LEU A 26 -9.60 15.88 -2.60
C LEU A 26 -10.19 14.47 -2.44
N TYR A 27 -11.52 14.35 -2.46
CA TYR A 27 -12.20 13.05 -2.42
C TYR A 27 -11.89 12.19 -3.66
N ALA A 28 -11.82 12.80 -4.84
CA ALA A 28 -11.44 12.09 -6.05
C ALA A 28 -10.00 11.55 -5.95
N MET A 29 -9.05 12.34 -5.43
CA MET A 29 -7.68 11.90 -5.18
C MET A 29 -7.62 10.72 -4.19
N LEU A 30 -8.39 10.80 -3.10
CA LEU A 30 -8.51 9.72 -2.13
C LEU A 30 -9.03 8.42 -2.74
N ASN A 31 -10.08 8.50 -3.56
CA ASN A 31 -10.65 7.33 -4.22
C ASN A 31 -9.66 6.70 -5.21
N ILE A 32 -8.90 7.52 -5.95
CA ILE A 32 -7.82 7.04 -6.82
C ILE A 32 -6.73 6.33 -6.00
N LEU A 33 -6.37 6.90 -4.85
CA LEU A 33 -5.35 6.33 -3.97
C LEU A 33 -5.79 5.00 -3.36
N ASP A 34 -7.05 4.90 -2.93
CA ASP A 34 -7.64 3.66 -2.42
C ASP A 34 -7.70 2.58 -3.51
N GLY A 35 -8.03 2.95 -4.75
CA GLY A 35 -7.96 2.07 -5.91
C GLY A 35 -6.54 1.55 -6.20
N LYS A 36 -5.53 2.43 -6.13
CA LYS A 36 -4.12 2.05 -6.27
C LYS A 36 -3.67 1.12 -5.14
N ALA A 37 -4.03 1.42 -3.89
CA ALA A 37 -3.71 0.58 -2.75
C ALA A 37 -4.35 -0.81 -2.86
N ALA A 38 -5.61 -0.90 -3.33
CA ALA A 38 -6.27 -2.18 -3.58
C ALA A 38 -5.58 -3.00 -4.69
N SER A 39 -5.16 -2.34 -5.78
CA SER A 39 -4.39 -3.03 -6.84
C SER A 39 -3.03 -3.53 -6.34
N LEU A 40 -2.34 -2.74 -5.51
CA LEU A 40 -1.05 -3.12 -4.94
C LEU A 40 -1.22 -4.28 -3.96
N MET A 41 -2.26 -4.26 -3.14
CA MET A 41 -2.60 -5.37 -2.24
C MET A 41 -2.90 -6.67 -2.99
N THR A 42 -3.59 -6.59 -4.13
CA THR A 42 -3.87 -7.76 -4.99
C THR A 42 -2.57 -8.30 -5.60
N PHE A 43 -1.69 -7.41 -6.05
CA PHE A 43 -0.37 -7.78 -6.55
C PHE A 43 0.48 -8.44 -5.46
N ASP A 44 0.55 -7.87 -4.25
CA ASP A 44 1.28 -8.44 -3.12
C ASP A 44 0.76 -9.84 -2.75
N ALA A 45 -0.54 -10.07 -2.83
CA ALA A 45 -1.13 -11.39 -2.61
C ALA A 45 -0.66 -12.43 -3.65
N LEU A 46 -0.54 -12.05 -4.93
CA LEU A 46 0.03 -12.91 -5.96
C LEU A 46 1.50 -13.22 -5.67
N ILE A 47 2.29 -12.22 -5.29
CA ILE A 47 3.70 -12.40 -4.95
C ILE A 47 3.85 -13.32 -3.72
N LEU A 48 3.02 -13.16 -2.69
CA LEU A 48 2.98 -14.06 -1.53
C LEU A 48 2.63 -15.50 -1.92
N ALA A 49 1.73 -15.70 -2.89
CA ALA A 49 1.45 -17.03 -3.41
C ALA A 49 2.68 -17.64 -4.11
N VAL A 50 3.44 -16.84 -4.87
CA VAL A 50 4.70 -17.29 -5.47
C VAL A 50 5.73 -17.66 -4.39
N TYR A 51 5.86 -16.85 -3.34
CA TYR A 51 6.71 -17.18 -2.18
C TYR A 51 6.32 -18.51 -1.53
N ALA A 52 5.03 -18.77 -1.35
CA ALA A 52 4.55 -20.03 -0.79
C ALA A 52 4.92 -21.23 -1.66
N ILE A 53 4.79 -21.12 -2.98
CA ILE A 53 5.21 -22.17 -3.93
C ILE A 53 6.72 -22.42 -3.85
N VAL A 54 7.52 -21.34 -3.84
CA VAL A 54 8.98 -21.40 -3.75
C VAL A 54 9.43 -22.07 -2.46
N LEU A 55 8.80 -21.74 -1.33
CA LEU A 55 9.08 -22.35 -0.02
C LEU A 55 8.62 -23.81 0.05
N GLN A 56 7.49 -24.16 -0.56
CA GLN A 56 7.02 -25.54 -0.61
C GLN A 56 7.97 -26.42 -1.46
N GLY A 57 8.50 -25.88 -2.57
CA GLY A 57 9.52 -26.56 -3.37
C GLY A 57 10.79 -26.87 -2.58
N ASP A 58 11.19 -25.98 -1.67
CA ASP A 58 12.32 -26.23 -0.78
C ASP A 58 12.05 -27.33 0.25
N LEU A 59 10.92 -27.21 0.95
CA LEU A 59 10.52 -28.12 2.01
C LEU A 59 10.20 -29.52 1.46
N GLY A 60 9.61 -29.59 0.26
CA GLY A 60 9.27 -30.84 -0.42
C GLY A 60 10.49 -31.58 -0.97
N SER A 61 11.58 -30.89 -1.31
CA SER A 61 12.84 -31.52 -1.71
C SER A 61 13.57 -32.22 -0.53
N GLN A 62 13.21 -31.89 0.72
CA GLN A 62 13.78 -32.44 1.94
C GLN A 62 13.00 -33.65 2.51
N GLY A 63 12.25 -34.38 1.65
CA GLY A 63 11.50 -35.58 2.02
C GLY A 63 12.32 -36.80 2.46
N SER A 64 13.63 -36.66 2.71
CA SER A 64 14.47 -37.72 3.23
C SER A 64 15.31 -37.22 4.40
N THR A 65 14.91 -37.63 5.60
CA THR A 65 15.70 -37.73 6.84
C THR A 65 16.23 -36.45 7.47
N SER A 66 15.66 -36.17 8.65
CA SER A 66 16.28 -35.54 9.82
C SER A 66 16.07 -34.04 10.00
N LEU A 67 15.23 -33.77 11.00
CA LEU A 67 15.05 -32.50 11.69
C LEU A 67 16.32 -32.02 12.47
N GLN A 68 17.52 -32.52 12.15
CA GLN A 68 18.80 -32.16 12.82
C GLN A 68 19.81 -31.44 11.92
N GLY A 69 19.47 -31.15 10.66
CA GLY A 69 20.37 -30.46 9.74
C GLY A 69 19.59 -29.56 8.81
N VAL A 70 18.97 -28.51 9.35
CA VAL A 70 18.56 -27.36 8.53
C VAL A 70 19.85 -26.70 8.05
N GLU A 71 20.52 -27.30 7.07
CA GLU A 71 21.27 -26.55 6.06
C GLU A 71 20.24 -25.78 5.22
N GLY A 72 19.46 -24.94 5.90
CA GLY A 72 18.69 -23.86 5.29
C GLY A 72 19.73 -22.94 4.71
N GLY A 73 20.16 -23.22 3.49
CA GLY A 73 21.08 -22.37 2.77
C GLY A 73 20.55 -20.94 2.79
N PRO A 74 21.42 -19.93 2.61
CA PRO A 74 21.03 -18.52 2.67
C PRO A 74 19.79 -18.18 1.83
N ALA A 75 19.51 -18.93 0.76
CA ALA A 75 18.31 -18.81 -0.07
C ALA A 75 16.97 -18.99 0.67
N LEU A 76 16.87 -19.89 1.67
CA LEU A 76 15.63 -20.12 2.42
C LEU A 76 15.34 -18.94 3.36
N TYR A 77 16.37 -18.45 4.05
CA TYR A 77 16.26 -17.25 4.90
C TYR A 77 15.91 -16.01 4.08
N VAL A 78 16.55 -15.81 2.92
CA VAL A 78 16.24 -14.70 2.01
C VAL A 78 14.79 -14.76 1.52
N SER A 79 14.28 -15.96 1.22
CA SER A 79 12.89 -16.16 0.79
C SER A 79 11.88 -15.85 1.92
N LEU A 80 12.17 -16.27 3.16
CA LEU A 80 11.35 -15.94 4.33
C LEU A 80 11.31 -14.43 4.61
N ILE A 81 12.47 -13.75 4.54
CA ILE A 81 12.55 -12.30 4.73
C ILE A 81 11.69 -11.59 3.67
N GLY A 82 11.80 -11.99 2.41
CA GLY A 82 10.99 -11.43 1.32
C GLY A 82 9.49 -11.62 1.52
N MET A 83 9.06 -12.80 2.02
CA MET A 83 7.67 -13.06 2.38
C MET A 83 7.18 -12.14 3.50
N VAL A 84 7.97 -11.95 4.56
CA VAL A 84 7.62 -11.05 5.68
C VAL A 84 7.52 -9.61 5.21
N VAL A 85 8.43 -9.16 4.33
CA VAL A 85 8.40 -7.80 3.77
C VAL A 85 7.14 -7.55 2.95
N ASN A 86 6.73 -8.49 2.09
CA ASN A 86 5.48 -8.35 1.32
C ASN A 86 4.23 -8.45 2.18
N LEU A 87 4.27 -9.25 3.26
CA LEU A 87 3.18 -9.30 4.22
C LEU A 87 3.05 -7.96 4.97
N ALA A 88 4.17 -7.33 5.34
CA ALA A 88 4.18 -5.99 5.90
C ALA A 88 3.64 -4.94 4.90
N ALA A 89 4.03 -5.00 3.62
CA ALA A 89 3.49 -4.13 2.57
C ALA A 89 1.96 -4.26 2.47
N THR A 90 1.45 -5.50 2.46
CA THR A 90 0.01 -5.82 2.41
C THR A 90 -0.74 -5.21 3.60
N VAL A 91 -0.18 -5.29 4.81
CA VAL A 91 -0.78 -4.72 6.03
C VAL A 91 -0.84 -3.19 5.95
N VAL A 92 0.20 -2.54 5.44
CA VAL A 92 0.21 -1.08 5.22
C VAL A 92 -0.83 -0.69 4.18
N CYS A 93 -0.96 -1.42 3.07
CA CYS A 93 -2.02 -1.22 2.08
C CYS A 93 -3.43 -1.36 2.69
N ALA A 94 -3.65 -2.39 3.52
CA ALA A 94 -4.92 -2.60 4.20
C ALA A 94 -5.27 -1.45 5.16
N PHE A 95 -4.28 -0.85 5.81
CA PHE A 95 -4.47 0.33 6.65
C PHE A 95 -4.90 1.56 5.84
N VAL A 96 -4.35 1.76 4.64
CA VAL A 96 -4.75 2.85 3.72
C VAL A 96 -6.21 2.69 3.30
N VAL A 97 -6.64 1.47 2.94
CA VAL A 97 -7.99 1.18 2.41
C VAL A 97 -9.08 1.19 3.50
N ARG A 98 -8.79 0.77 4.74
CA ARG A 98 -9.82 0.53 5.77
C ARG A 98 -10.37 1.78 6.46
N MET A 99 -9.78 2.95 6.27
CA MET A 99 -10.15 4.13 7.03
C MET A 99 -11.40 4.81 6.43
N SER A 100 -12.58 4.42 6.93
CA SER A 100 -13.90 4.96 6.53
C SER A 100 -14.11 6.39 7.03
N TRP A 101 -14.67 7.25 6.18
CA TRP A 101 -14.95 8.65 6.50
C TRP A 101 -16.37 8.83 7.05
N ALA A 102 -16.48 9.44 8.23
CA ALA A 102 -17.73 10.04 8.69
C ALA A 102 -17.65 11.55 8.41
N PHE A 103 -18.62 12.09 7.67
CA PHE A 103 -18.76 13.53 7.46
C PHE A 103 -18.95 14.24 8.81
N LEU A 104 -18.06 15.16 9.17
CA LEU A 104 -18.31 16.09 10.27
C LEU A 104 -18.84 17.37 9.64
N ARG A 105 -20.16 17.47 9.51
CA ARG A 105 -20.90 18.60 8.89
C ARG A 105 -20.59 20.01 9.43
N ASP A 106 -19.64 20.16 10.34
CA ASP A 106 -19.21 21.42 10.92
C ASP A 106 -18.05 22.00 10.11
N GLU A 107 -18.39 22.96 9.24
CA GLU A 107 -17.49 23.86 8.50
C GLU A 107 -16.60 23.23 7.40
N VAL A 108 -16.95 23.51 6.14
CA VAL A 108 -16.27 23.03 4.91
C VAL A 108 -14.76 23.37 4.91
N ALA A 109 -14.37 24.54 5.42
CA ALA A 109 -12.97 24.95 5.47
C ALA A 109 -12.13 24.10 6.45
N VAL A 110 -12.72 23.69 7.58
CA VAL A 110 -12.07 22.84 8.58
C VAL A 110 -11.99 21.40 8.06
N GLU A 111 -13.07 20.91 7.44
CA GLU A 111 -13.09 19.62 6.75
C GLU A 111 -12.04 19.56 5.64
N CYS A 112 -11.92 20.59 4.81
CA CYS A 112 -10.95 20.63 3.70
C CYS A 112 -9.50 20.48 4.19
N LYS A 113 -9.13 21.17 5.28
CA LYS A 113 -7.79 21.05 5.88
C LYS A 113 -7.55 19.68 6.52
N ALA A 114 -8.58 19.09 7.14
CA ALA A 114 -8.51 17.76 7.72
C ALA A 114 -8.35 16.68 6.64
N VAL A 115 -9.11 16.78 5.55
CA VAL A 115 -9.03 15.87 4.39
C VAL A 115 -7.68 16.02 3.70
N GLY A 116 -7.18 17.25 3.49
CA GLY A 116 -5.85 17.49 2.89
C GLY A 116 -4.71 16.81 3.64
N ARG A 117 -4.63 16.96 4.97
CA ARG A 117 -3.60 16.28 5.79
C ARG A 117 -3.67 14.77 5.68
N LYS A 118 -4.87 14.22 5.53
CA LYS A 118 -5.07 12.77 5.41
C LYS A 118 -4.70 12.26 4.03
N VAL A 119 -4.92 13.04 2.97
CA VAL A 119 -4.40 12.74 1.63
C VAL A 119 -2.87 12.62 1.68
N ASP A 120 -2.19 13.57 2.31
CA ASP A 120 -0.73 13.54 2.47
C ASP A 120 -0.28 12.29 3.25
N GLN A 121 -0.91 12.04 4.41
CA GLN A 121 -0.58 10.88 5.25
C GLN A 121 -0.74 9.56 4.48
N ARG A 122 -1.85 9.40 3.75
CA ARG A 122 -2.09 8.19 2.95
C ARG A 122 -1.13 8.08 1.77
N THR A 123 -0.78 9.20 1.15
CA THR A 123 0.19 9.21 0.04
C THR A 123 1.55 8.72 0.50
N VAL A 124 2.00 9.17 1.68
CA VAL A 124 3.24 8.68 2.30
C VAL A 124 3.14 7.20 2.64
N CYS A 125 2.04 6.75 3.26
CA CYS A 125 1.84 5.32 3.54
C CYS A 125 1.84 4.47 2.27
N TYR A 126 1.19 4.92 1.20
CA TYR A 126 1.19 4.26 -0.09
C TYR A 126 2.60 4.20 -0.70
N GLN A 127 3.37 5.29 -0.64
CA GLN A 127 4.76 5.30 -1.11
C GLN A 127 5.62 4.29 -0.35
N VAL A 128 5.47 4.21 0.99
CA VAL A 128 6.19 3.22 1.81
C VAL A 128 5.78 1.80 1.44
N ALA A 129 4.48 1.53 1.28
CA ALA A 129 3.99 0.21 0.86
C ALA A 129 4.52 -0.17 -0.52
N TRP A 130 4.56 0.79 -1.45
CA TRP A 130 5.10 0.59 -2.79
C TRP A 130 6.59 0.23 -2.77
N TRP A 131 7.40 0.93 -1.96
CA TRP A 131 8.81 0.60 -1.78
C TRP A 131 9.02 -0.77 -1.15
N LEU A 132 8.23 -1.13 -0.13
CA LEU A 132 8.28 -2.46 0.49
C LEU A 132 7.93 -3.57 -0.51
N SER A 133 6.87 -3.39 -1.30
CA SER A 133 6.48 -4.33 -2.36
C SER A 133 7.59 -4.48 -3.41
N PHE A 134 8.20 -3.37 -3.84
CA PHE A 134 9.32 -3.40 -4.78
C PHE A 134 10.53 -4.17 -4.22
N VAL A 135 10.90 -3.92 -2.95
CA VAL A 135 11.98 -4.66 -2.28
C VAL A 135 11.62 -6.14 -2.17
N GLY A 136 10.38 -6.48 -1.82
CA GLY A 136 9.91 -7.87 -1.77
C GLY A 136 10.04 -8.57 -3.11
N VAL A 137 9.58 -7.96 -4.21
CA VAL A 137 9.75 -8.52 -5.57
C VAL A 137 11.22 -8.67 -5.94
N PHE A 138 12.06 -7.68 -5.62
CA PHE A 138 13.50 -7.75 -5.91
C PHE A 138 14.16 -8.92 -5.17
N VAL A 139 13.83 -9.11 -3.89
CA VAL A 139 14.31 -10.24 -3.09
C VAL A 139 13.84 -11.57 -3.68
N LEU A 140 12.59 -11.66 -4.17
CA LEU A 140 12.07 -12.87 -4.84
C LEU A 140 12.87 -13.21 -6.10
N VAL A 141 13.08 -12.23 -6.98
CA VAL A 141 13.83 -12.41 -8.23
C VAL A 141 15.26 -12.81 -7.92
N PHE A 142 15.90 -12.15 -6.95
CA PHE A 142 17.26 -12.50 -6.52
C PHE A 142 17.34 -13.93 -5.98
N ALA A 143 16.38 -14.34 -5.15
CA ALA A 143 16.31 -15.71 -4.63
C ALA A 143 16.13 -16.75 -5.76
N MET A 144 15.27 -16.48 -6.75
CA MET A 144 15.08 -17.35 -7.90
C MET A 144 16.33 -17.45 -8.78
N LEU A 145 17.00 -16.33 -9.06
CA LEU A 145 18.23 -16.30 -9.85
C LEU A 145 19.36 -17.08 -9.16
N PHE A 146 19.54 -16.90 -7.85
CA PHE A 146 20.54 -17.63 -7.09
C PHE A 146 20.25 -19.14 -7.08
N ARG A 147 18.98 -19.54 -7.06
CA ARG A 147 18.57 -20.94 -7.21
C ARG A 147 18.92 -21.48 -8.60
N TYR A 148 18.56 -20.73 -9.63
CA TYR A 148 18.78 -21.13 -11.02
C TYR A 148 20.26 -21.35 -11.28
N THR A 149 21.14 -20.42 -10.88
CA THR A 149 22.59 -20.57 -11.08
C THR A 149 23.17 -21.79 -10.35
N ARG A 150 22.65 -22.12 -9.16
CA ARG A 150 23.07 -23.33 -8.43
C ARG A 150 22.69 -24.62 -9.14
N ILE A 151 21.48 -24.71 -9.71
CA ILE A 151 21.00 -25.92 -10.41
C ILE A 151 21.90 -26.26 -11.60
N TRP A 152 22.39 -25.27 -12.34
CA TRP A 152 23.23 -25.46 -13.53
C TRP A 152 24.73 -25.64 -13.23
N SER A 153 25.14 -25.52 -11.96
CA SER A 153 26.53 -25.70 -11.54
C SER A 153 26.83 -27.11 -11.00
N CYS A 154 25.82 -27.99 -10.95
CA CYS A 154 25.93 -29.41 -10.63
C CYS A 154 25.72 -30.25 -11.90
#